data_AF-A0A061NN51-F1
#
_entry.id   AF-A0A061NN51-F1
#
_cell.length_a   1.000
_cell.length_b   1.000
_cell.length_c   1.000
_cell.angle_alpha   90.00
_cell.angle_beta   90.00
_cell.angle_gamma   90.00
#
_symmetry.space_group_name_H-M   'P 1'
#
loop_
_entity.id
_entity.type
_entity.pdbx_description
1 polymer ?
#
loop_
_entity_poly.entity_id
_entity_poly.type
_entity_poly.pdbx_seq_one_letter_code
_entity_poly.pdbx_strand_id
1 'polypeptide(L)'
;MTRPFRDTLGIEEPVIERIQESFDEQLHVIIEERVPVFSFTFGIPTQAQMEKLKEQHIITSGTATTVQEAIQLEAAGVDTIVAQGSEAGGTGERLNHTRTCRWLERWHSSRKSSITSTSL
;
A
#
# COMPACT_ATOMS: atom_id res chain seq x y z
N MET A 1 7.00 5.02 28.14
CA MET A 1 7.88 4.18 29.00
C MET A 1 9.22 4.82 29.36
N THR A 2 9.70 5.86 28.67
CA THR A 2 11.06 6.43 28.87
C THR A 2 11.13 7.68 29.78
N ARG A 3 9.99 8.27 30.15
CA ARG A 3 9.91 9.52 30.93
C ARG A 3 10.75 9.54 32.23
N PRO A 4 10.73 8.51 33.09
CA PRO A 4 11.49 8.51 34.35
C PRO A 4 13.02 8.56 34.16
N PHE A 5 13.52 7.97 33.07
CA PHE A 5 14.94 7.99 32.73
C PHE A 5 15.38 9.34 32.18
N ARG A 6 14.47 10.06 31.51
CA ARG A 6 14.72 11.38 30.93
C ARG A 6 14.94 12.43 32.02
N ASP A 7 14.08 12.41 33.05
CA ASP A 7 14.16 13.30 34.21
C ASP A 7 15.46 13.07 35.02
N THR A 8 15.86 11.81 35.17
CA THR A 8 17.09 11.43 35.90
C THR A 8 18.36 11.92 35.21
N LEU A 9 18.35 11.98 33.88
CA LEU A 9 19.51 12.39 33.07
C LEU A 9 19.47 13.88 32.70
N GLY A 10 18.45 14.63 33.12
CA GLY A 10 18.28 16.05 32.78
C GLY A 10 18.09 16.31 31.29
N ILE A 11 17.58 15.32 30.55
CA ILE A 11 17.37 15.42 29.11
C ILE A 11 15.96 15.99 28.88
N GLU A 12 15.86 17.13 28.19
CA GLU A 12 14.56 17.69 27.87
C GLU A 12 13.75 16.80 26.91
N GLU A 13 12.43 16.87 27.00
CA GLU A 13 11.55 16.14 26.09
C GLU A 13 11.73 16.71 24.67
N PRO A 14 12.01 15.87 23.67
CA PRO A 14 12.10 16.34 22.30
C PRO A 14 10.74 16.88 21.87
N VAL A 15 10.72 18.13 21.43
CA VAL A 15 9.56 18.68 20.72
C VAL A 15 9.53 18.00 19.36
N ILE A 16 8.66 17.02 19.21
CA ILE A 16 8.41 16.39 17.91
C ILE A 16 7.45 17.29 17.15
N GLU A 17 7.99 18.14 16.28
CA GLU A 17 7.20 18.80 15.25
C GLU A 17 6.67 17.73 14.30
N ARG A 18 5.39 17.37 14.47
CA ARG A 18 4.71 16.46 13.55
C ARG A 18 4.40 17.23 12.27
N ILE A 19 5.31 17.15 11.32
CA ILE A 19 5.02 17.51 9.93
C ILE A 19 4.01 16.45 9.42
N GLN A 20 2.73 16.80 9.42
CA GLN A 20 1.70 16.00 8.77
C GLN A 20 1.51 16.55 7.37
N GLU A 21 2.38 16.15 6.44
CA GLU A 21 2.11 16.39 5.03
C GLU A 21 0.82 15.65 4.65
N SER A 22 -0.01 16.29 3.83
CA SER A 22 -1.20 15.61 3.34
C SER A 22 -0.79 14.45 2.43
N PHE A 23 -1.56 13.36 2.47
CA PHE A 23 -1.34 12.23 1.55
C PHE A 23 -1.37 12.68 0.09
N ASP A 24 -2.20 13.67 -0.24
CA ASP A 24 -2.30 14.23 -1.59
C ASP A 24 -1.00 14.93 -2.04
N GLU A 25 -0.34 15.68 -1.15
CA GLU A 25 0.96 16.30 -1.44
C GLU A 25 2.05 15.24 -1.65
N GLN A 26 2.09 14.21 -0.80
CA GLN A 26 3.04 13.11 -0.94
C GLN A 26 2.83 12.37 -2.26
N LEU A 27 1.57 12.11 -2.62
CA LEU A 27 1.23 11.45 -3.89
C LEU A 27 1.56 12.34 -5.09
N HIS A 28 1.41 13.66 -4.98
CA HIS A 28 1.77 14.58 -6.04
C HIS A 28 3.26 14.47 -6.39
N VAL A 29 4.13 14.50 -5.38
CA VAL A 29 5.58 14.34 -5.57
C VAL A 29 5.91 13.02 -6.24
N ILE A 30 5.26 11.93 -5.84
CA ILE A 30 5.44 10.59 -6.43
C ILE A 30 5.10 10.58 -7.92
N ILE A 31 4.03 11.27 -8.31
CA ILE A 31 3.59 11.40 -9.70
C ILE A 31 4.56 12.28 -10.50
N GLU A 32 4.99 13.41 -9.93
CA GLU A 32 5.94 14.33 -10.58
C GLU A 32 7.30 13.66 -10.84
N GLU A 33 7.82 12.95 -9.84
CA GLU A 33 9.10 12.22 -9.91
C GLU A 33 9.02 10.94 -10.77
N ARG A 34 7.82 10.52 -11.19
CA ARG A 34 7.57 9.32 -12.01
C ARG A 34 8.29 8.08 -11.48
N VAL A 35 8.10 7.81 -10.19
CA VAL A 35 8.71 6.63 -9.58
C VAL A 35 8.28 5.36 -10.32
N PRO A 36 9.16 4.36 -10.48
CA PRO A 36 8.82 3.17 -11.26
C PRO A 36 7.74 2.30 -10.59
N VAL A 37 7.71 2.29 -9.25
CA VAL A 37 6.78 1.49 -8.46
C VAL A 37 6.28 2.28 -7.27
N PHE A 38 4.97 2.29 -7.06
CA PHE A 38 4.32 2.86 -5.88
C PHE A 38 3.58 1.75 -5.12
N SER A 39 4.01 1.47 -3.89
CA SER A 39 3.39 0.47 -3.03
C SER A 39 2.66 1.07 -1.84
N PHE A 40 1.49 0.56 -1.49
CA PHE A 40 0.70 1.01 -0.35
C PHE A 40 0.12 -0.16 0.45
N THR A 41 -0.03 0.05 1.76
CA THR A 41 -0.42 -1.00 2.73
C THR A 41 -1.71 -0.68 3.47
N PHE A 42 -2.06 0.59 3.68
CA PHE A 42 -3.22 1.00 4.47
C PHE A 42 -4.17 1.87 3.64
N GLY A 43 -5.29 1.28 3.23
CA GLY A 43 -6.28 1.96 2.39
C GLY A 43 -5.91 1.98 0.91
N ILE A 44 -6.89 2.25 0.08
CA ILE A 44 -6.77 2.28 -1.38
C ILE A 44 -6.84 3.75 -1.81
N PRO A 45 -5.89 4.25 -2.63
CA PRO A 45 -6.03 5.57 -3.25
C PRO A 45 -7.37 5.68 -4.00
N THR A 46 -7.91 6.88 -4.07
CA THR A 46 -9.14 7.13 -4.83
C THR A 46 -8.96 6.74 -6.31
N GLN A 47 -10.05 6.43 -6.99
CA GLN A 47 -10.02 6.05 -8.41
C GLN A 47 -9.30 7.11 -9.28
N ALA A 48 -9.53 8.40 -9.01
CA ALA A 48 -8.87 9.49 -9.73
C ALA A 48 -7.35 9.53 -9.48
N GLN A 49 -6.89 9.16 -8.29
CA GLN A 49 -5.47 9.05 -7.98
C GLN A 49 -4.83 7.84 -8.67
N MET A 50 -5.52 6.70 -8.67
CA MET A 50 -5.09 5.48 -9.38
C MET A 50 -4.95 5.71 -10.90
N GLU A 51 -5.88 6.46 -11.49
CA GLU A 51 -5.82 6.82 -12.91
C GLU A 51 -4.61 7.69 -13.24
N LYS A 52 -4.30 8.70 -12.42
CA LYS A 52 -3.10 9.54 -12.60
C LYS A 52 -1.81 8.74 -12.51
N LEU A 53 -1.70 7.80 -11.56
CA LEU A 53 -0.55 6.91 -11.45
C LEU A 53 -0.38 6.07 -12.71
N LYS A 54 -1.49 5.54 -13.24
CA LYS A 54 -1.51 4.75 -14.47
C LYS A 54 -1.13 5.57 -15.71
N GLU A 55 -1.62 6.81 -15.82
CA GLU A 55 -1.25 7.74 -16.90
C GLU A 55 0.25 8.05 -16.93
N GLN A 56 0.90 8.08 -15.76
CA GLN A 56 2.35 8.24 -15.66
C GLN A 56 3.14 6.91 -15.77
N HIS A 57 2.47 5.81 -16.13
CA HIS A 57 3.06 4.48 -16.23
C HIS A 57 3.72 3.97 -14.93
N ILE A 58 3.23 4.42 -13.78
CA ILE A 58 3.71 4.00 -12.46
C ILE A 58 3.05 2.67 -12.10
N ILE A 59 3.86 1.65 -11.79
CA ILE A 59 3.36 0.33 -11.38
C ILE A 59 2.86 0.43 -9.94
N THR A 60 1.61 0.05 -9.71
CA THR A 60 0.98 0.14 -8.39
C THR A 60 0.95 -1.21 -7.68
N SER A 61 1.28 -1.22 -6.39
CA SER A 61 1.22 -2.44 -5.57
C SER A 61 0.48 -2.23 -4.26
N GLY A 62 -0.60 -2.99 -4.05
CA GLY A 62 -1.36 -2.96 -2.80
C GLY A 62 -1.09 -4.19 -1.93
N THR A 63 -1.06 -4.03 -0.61
CA THR A 63 -0.97 -5.17 0.30
C THR A 63 -2.36 -5.58 0.78
N ALA A 64 -2.66 -6.88 0.70
CA ALA A 64 -3.88 -7.48 1.23
C ALA A 64 -3.53 -8.51 2.30
N THR A 65 -4.14 -8.36 3.46
CA THR A 65 -4.14 -9.35 4.55
C THR A 65 -5.35 -10.28 4.44
N THR A 66 -6.40 -9.86 3.72
CA THR A 66 -7.62 -10.64 3.50
C THR A 66 -8.02 -10.74 2.03
N VAL A 67 -8.95 -11.67 1.74
CA VAL A 67 -9.53 -11.83 0.39
C VAL A 67 -10.34 -10.61 -0.02
N GLN A 68 -11.07 -10.02 0.93
CA GLN A 68 -11.93 -8.88 0.64
C GLN A 68 -11.08 -7.68 0.26
N GLU A 69 -9.98 -7.44 0.97
CA GLU A 69 -8.98 -6.43 0.59
C GLU A 69 -8.40 -6.71 -0.80
N ALA A 70 -8.05 -7.97 -1.09
CA ALA A 70 -7.52 -8.35 -2.39
C ALA A 70 -8.53 -8.07 -3.53
N ILE A 71 -9.82 -8.36 -3.32
CA ILE A 71 -10.90 -8.03 -4.26
C ILE A 71 -11.04 -6.52 -4.44
N GLN A 72 -10.98 -5.74 -3.35
CA GLN A 72 -11.06 -4.28 -3.42
C GLN A 72 -9.87 -3.69 -4.18
N LEU A 73 -8.67 -4.22 -3.97
CA LEU A 73 -7.46 -3.82 -4.70
C LEU A 73 -7.55 -4.18 -6.19
N GLU A 74 -8.07 -5.36 -6.52
CA GLU A 74 -8.35 -5.74 -7.91
C GLU A 74 -9.34 -4.78 -8.56
N ALA A 75 -10.44 -4.46 -7.88
CA ALA A 75 -11.45 -3.53 -8.38
C ALA A 75 -10.90 -2.10 -8.56
N ALA A 76 -9.97 -1.69 -7.71
CA ALA A 76 -9.24 -0.42 -7.83
C ALA A 76 -8.17 -0.42 -8.94
N GLY A 77 -7.86 -1.57 -9.52
CA GLY A 77 -6.99 -1.69 -10.68
C GLY A 77 -5.49 -1.78 -10.37
N VAL A 78 -5.07 -2.16 -9.16
CA VAL A 78 -3.63 -2.19 -8.79
C VAL A 78 -2.83 -3.21 -9.60
N ASP A 79 -1.62 -2.89 -10.05
CA ASP A 79 -0.81 -3.77 -10.91
C ASP A 79 -0.28 -5.04 -10.21
N THR A 80 -0.09 -5.00 -8.89
CA THR A 80 0.33 -6.16 -8.10
C THR A 80 -0.32 -6.17 -6.71
N ILE A 81 -0.68 -7.35 -6.22
CA ILE A 81 -1.20 -7.53 -4.86
C ILE A 81 -0.21 -8.36 -4.04
N VAL A 82 0.23 -7.80 -2.92
CA VAL A 82 1.08 -8.49 -1.95
C VAL A 82 0.17 -9.16 -0.92
N ALA A 83 0.15 -10.49 -0.89
CA ALA A 83 -0.61 -11.25 0.09
C ALA A 83 0.19 -11.42 1.38
N GLN A 84 -0.19 -10.72 2.45
CA GLN A 84 0.48 -10.82 3.75
C GLN A 84 -0.24 -11.85 4.63
N GLY A 85 0.43 -12.96 4.93
CA GLY A 85 -0.06 -13.99 5.85
C GLY A 85 0.00 -13.57 7.32
N SER A 86 -0.66 -14.34 8.19
CA SER A 86 -0.66 -14.13 9.65
C SER A 86 0.71 -14.27 10.31
N GLU A 87 1.66 -14.88 9.62
CA GLU A 87 3.02 -15.18 10.04
C GLU A 87 4.01 -14.07 9.68
N ALA A 88 3.59 -13.05 8.91
CA ALA A 88 4.43 -11.92 8.56
C ALA A 88 4.61 -10.95 9.75
N GLY A 89 5.85 -10.50 10.01
CA GLY A 89 6.16 -9.54 11.07
C GLY A 89 5.97 -8.08 10.65
N GLY A 90 5.30 -7.26 11.48
CA GLY A 90 4.97 -5.85 11.22
C GLY A 90 3.52 -5.52 11.64
N THR A 91 3.02 -4.30 11.37
CA THR A 91 1.65 -3.86 11.68
C THR A 91 0.62 -4.68 10.91
N GLY A 92 0.24 -5.83 11.47
CA GLY A 92 -0.91 -6.61 11.05
C GLY A 92 -2.15 -6.09 11.77
N GLU A 93 -2.84 -5.10 11.19
CA GLU A 93 -4.20 -4.82 11.63
C GLU A 93 -5.12 -5.89 11.07
N ARG A 94 -5.74 -6.62 11.99
CA ARG A 94 -6.48 -7.86 11.75
C ARG A 94 -7.96 -7.54 11.61
N LEU A 95 -8.51 -7.63 10.40
CA LEU A 95 -9.96 -7.64 10.16
C LEU A 95 -10.37 -8.95 9.48
N ASN A 96 -10.55 -9.98 10.30
CA ASN A 96 -11.40 -11.16 10.07
C ASN A 96 -11.03 -12.12 8.92
N HIS A 97 -10.95 -13.40 9.28
CA HIS A 97 -10.30 -14.48 8.55
C HIS A 97 -11.16 -15.03 7.39
N THR A 98 -10.55 -15.35 6.23
CA THR A 98 -10.52 -16.66 5.52
C THR A 98 -10.45 -16.52 3.97
N ARG A 99 -9.49 -17.23 3.34
CA ARG A 99 -9.36 -17.69 1.90
C ARG A 99 -8.54 -16.89 0.86
N THR A 100 -7.33 -16.44 1.15
CA THR A 100 -6.50 -15.65 0.19
C THR A 100 -5.97 -16.46 -1.02
N CYS A 101 -5.58 -17.72 -0.84
CA CYS A 101 -4.80 -18.46 -1.86
C CYS A 101 -5.56 -18.78 -3.17
N ARG A 102 -6.81 -19.28 -3.10
CA ARG A 102 -7.58 -19.66 -4.31
C ARG A 102 -7.95 -18.46 -5.19
N TRP A 103 -8.04 -17.28 -4.60
CA TRP A 103 -8.34 -16.05 -5.31
C TRP A 103 -7.12 -15.54 -6.09
N LEU A 104 -5.92 -15.59 -5.49
CA LEU A 104 -4.67 -15.20 -6.14
C LEU A 104 -4.35 -16.02 -7.39
N GLU A 105 -4.61 -17.33 -7.35
CA GLU A 105 -4.43 -18.22 -8.52
C GLU A 105 -5.32 -17.82 -9.70
N ARG A 106 -6.58 -17.47 -9.41
CA ARG A 106 -7.54 -17.00 -10.41
C ARG A 106 -7.17 -15.62 -10.94
N TRP A 107 -6.70 -14.73 -10.07
CA TRP A 107 -6.23 -13.39 -10.43
C TRP A 107 -5.02 -13.43 -11.37
N HIS A 108 -3.99 -14.21 -11.03
CA HIS A 108 -2.82 -14.40 -11.91
C HIS A 108 -3.20 -14.97 -13.28
N SER A 109 -4.19 -15.88 -13.34
CA SER A 109 -4.69 -16.42 -14.61
C SER A 109 -5.40 -15.36 -15.45
N SER A 110 -6.18 -14.47 -14.84
CA SER A 110 -6.89 -13.38 -15.54
C SER A 110 -5.96 -12.25 -16.02
N ARG A 111 -4.90 -11.94 -15.27
CA ARG A 111 -3.96 -10.84 -15.55
C ARG A 111 -2.89 -11.16 -16.58
N LYS A 112 -2.46 -12.43 -16.68
CA LYS A 112 -1.54 -12.85 -17.74
C LYS A 112 -2.09 -12.52 -19.12
N SER A 113 -3.40 -12.64 -19.32
CA SER A 113 -4.07 -12.28 -20.57
C SER A 113 -4.08 -10.77 -20.86
N SER A 114 -4.13 -9.92 -19.85
CA SER A 114 -4.18 -8.45 -20.03
C SER A 114 -2.79 -7.82 -20.19
N ILE A 115 -1.76 -8.32 -19.51
CA ILE A 115 -0.38 -7.81 -19.63
C ILE A 115 0.21 -8.10 -21.01
N THR A 116 -0.14 -9.23 -21.64
CA THR A 116 0.34 -9.55 -23.00
C THR A 116 -0.36 -8.77 -24.12
N SER A 117 -1.46 -8.05 -23.83
CA SER A 117 -2.24 -7.33 -24.86
C SER A 117 -1.85 -5.86 -25.01
N THR A 118 -1.01 -5.31 -24.14
CA THR A 118 -0.57 -3.90 -24.17
C THR A 118 0.81 -3.73 -24.83
N SER A 119 1.23 -4.71 -25.66
CA SER A 119 2.47 -4.63 -26.43
C SER A 119 2.24 -5.06 -27.88
N LEU A 120 1.44 -4.29 -28.62
CA LEU A 120 1.47 -4.20 -30.08
C LEU A 120 1.08 -2.79 -30.52
#